data_AF-A0A954NV76-F1
#
_entry.id   AF-A0A954NV76-F1
#
_cell.length_a   1.000
_cell.length_b   1.000
_cell.length_c   1.000
_cell.angle_alpha   90.00
_cell.angle_beta   90.00
_cell.angle_gamma   90.00
#
_symmetry.space_group_name_H-M   'P 1'
#
loop_
_entity.id
_entity.type
_entity.pdbx_description
1 polymer ?
#
loop_
_entity_poly.entity_id
_entity_poly.type
_entity_poly.pdbx_seq_one_letter_code
_entity_poly.pdbx_strand_id
1 'polypeptide(L)'
;MIAITVDTPIAQCLNHPFHGDSQMQPSDLDLWIRRDPAGRGLFSQHHHESPPCAEHLASASNELVTQAKSVAVVTGFYVPDATTPAAETDGPLGATLLADVLNLSGVETLIITDELCESTVRTAMASCGVEIELLVCPIDRSLSHAWREELWSCEPGRSLTHLISVERVGPSLHEAHHEASCRNMRGQPIDDWSADLYRLFEECPAHVRTIGIGDGGNE
;
A
#
# COMPACT_ATOMS: atom_id res chain seq x y z
N MET A 1 2.97 -5.35 -12.46
CA MET A 1 1.52 -5.44 -12.78
C MET A 1 0.80 -5.27 -11.47
N ILE A 2 -0.07 -4.27 -11.35
CA ILE A 2 -0.62 -3.89 -10.05
C ILE A 2 -1.74 -4.85 -9.60
N ALA A 3 -1.64 -5.36 -8.39
CA ALA A 3 -2.67 -6.05 -7.63
C ALA A 3 -3.24 -5.09 -6.57
N ILE A 4 -4.57 -5.09 -6.42
CA ILE A 4 -5.27 -4.34 -5.37
C ILE A 4 -6.08 -5.33 -4.54
N THR A 5 -6.01 -5.28 -3.22
CA THR A 5 -6.77 -6.14 -2.30
C THR A 5 -7.57 -5.31 -1.30
N VAL A 6 -8.72 -5.82 -0.85
CA VAL A 6 -9.59 -5.20 0.16
C VAL A 6 -10.07 -6.30 1.10
N ASP A 7 -10.06 -6.07 2.41
CA ASP A 7 -10.46 -7.06 3.42
C ASP A 7 -11.98 -7.32 3.51
N THR A 8 -12.80 -6.63 2.70
CA THR A 8 -14.27 -6.77 2.70
C THR A 8 -14.73 -7.72 1.59
N PRO A 9 -15.70 -8.63 1.84
CA PRO A 9 -16.29 -9.44 0.77
C PRO A 9 -16.86 -8.54 -0.34
N ILE A 10 -16.57 -8.86 -1.62
CA ILE A 10 -16.95 -8.11 -2.85
C ILE A 10 -18.49 -7.95 -3.03
N ALA A 11 -19.30 -8.46 -2.11
CA ALA A 11 -20.75 -8.44 -2.23
C ALA A 11 -21.34 -7.02 -1.97
N GLN A 12 -21.93 -6.44 -3.02
CA GLN A 12 -22.96 -5.38 -3.02
C GLN A 12 -22.53 -3.89 -3.18
N CYS A 13 -21.46 -3.56 -3.91
CA CYS A 13 -21.13 -2.14 -4.20
C CYS A 13 -21.60 -1.59 -5.56
N LEU A 14 -22.30 -2.36 -6.40
CA LEU A 14 -22.69 -1.91 -7.75
C LEU A 14 -24.20 -1.70 -7.86
N ASN A 15 -24.68 -0.49 -7.55
CA ASN A 15 -26.04 -0.07 -7.87
C ASN A 15 -26.17 1.42 -8.25
N HIS A 16 -25.14 2.02 -8.88
CA HIS A 16 -25.31 3.31 -9.53
C HIS A 16 -24.66 3.34 -10.93
N PRO A 17 -25.45 3.52 -12.01
CA PRO A 17 -24.89 3.72 -13.33
C PRO A 17 -24.42 5.18 -13.48
N PHE A 18 -23.14 5.37 -13.79
CA PHE A 18 -22.65 6.61 -14.37
C PHE A 18 -23.23 6.75 -15.78
N HIS A 19 -24.00 7.81 -16.04
CA HIS A 19 -24.50 8.16 -17.37
C HIS A 19 -23.69 9.33 -17.94
N GLY A 20 -22.94 9.06 -19.01
CA GLY A 20 -22.24 10.06 -19.81
C GLY A 20 -21.46 9.41 -20.95
N ASP A 21 -21.82 9.74 -22.20
CA ASP A 21 -21.27 9.18 -23.43
C ASP A 21 -19.74 9.36 -23.52
N SER A 22 -19.03 8.26 -23.79
CA SER A 22 -17.57 8.12 -23.96
C SER A 22 -16.67 8.33 -22.72
N GLN A 23 -17.14 7.96 -21.52
CA GLN A 23 -16.27 7.86 -20.34
C GLN A 23 -15.69 6.44 -20.17
N MET A 24 -14.36 6.38 -20.02
CA MET A 24 -13.59 5.19 -19.65
C MET A 24 -14.24 4.52 -18.44
N GLN A 25 -14.60 3.25 -18.55
CA GLN A 25 -15.22 2.51 -17.46
C GLN A 25 -14.14 2.14 -16.42
N PRO A 26 -14.49 1.94 -15.13
CA PRO A 26 -13.55 1.44 -14.13
C PRO A 26 -12.85 0.14 -14.55
N SER A 27 -13.56 -0.72 -15.30
CA SER A 27 -13.00 -1.94 -15.90
C SER A 27 -11.90 -1.65 -16.93
N ASP A 28 -11.99 -0.54 -17.65
CA ASP A 28 -10.94 -0.13 -18.59
C ASP A 28 -9.69 0.32 -17.83
N LEU A 29 -9.85 1.09 -16.74
CA LEU A 29 -8.74 1.48 -15.87
C LEU A 29 -8.04 0.26 -15.28
N ASP A 30 -8.80 -0.73 -14.80
CA ASP A 30 -8.28 -2.00 -14.30
C ASP A 30 -7.39 -2.69 -15.35
N LEU A 31 -7.77 -2.67 -16.62
CA LEU A 31 -6.96 -3.21 -17.71
C LEU A 31 -5.68 -2.39 -17.96
N TRP A 32 -5.75 -1.06 -17.86
CA TRP A 32 -4.59 -0.18 -18.09
C TRP A 32 -3.52 -0.30 -17.01
N ILE A 33 -3.91 -0.36 -15.74
CA ILE A 33 -2.96 -0.46 -14.62
C ILE A 33 -2.29 -1.85 -14.53
N ARG A 34 -2.86 -2.86 -15.20
CA ARG A 34 -2.34 -4.23 -15.24
C ARG A 34 -1.44 -4.52 -16.43
N ARG A 35 -1.22 -3.53 -17.31
CA ARG A 35 -0.33 -3.74 -18.46
C ARG A 35 1.06 -4.07 -17.96
N ASP A 36 1.58 -5.20 -18.44
CA ASP A 36 2.94 -5.65 -18.16
C ASP A 36 3.70 -5.88 -19.47
N PRO A 37 4.16 -4.81 -20.13
CA PRO A 37 4.86 -4.93 -21.41
C PRO A 37 6.16 -5.73 -21.32
N ALA A 38 6.75 -5.81 -20.12
CA ALA A 38 8.01 -6.50 -19.88
C ALA A 38 7.83 -7.95 -19.44
N GLY A 39 6.60 -8.40 -19.18
CA GLY A 39 6.30 -9.77 -18.73
C GLY A 39 6.89 -10.11 -17.36
N ARG A 40 7.13 -9.12 -16.49
CA ARG A 40 7.81 -9.29 -15.20
C ARG A 40 6.86 -9.31 -14.01
N GLY A 41 5.59 -8.96 -14.19
CA GLY A 41 4.62 -8.85 -13.11
C GLY A 41 4.07 -10.21 -12.68
N LEU A 42 3.49 -10.22 -11.48
CA LEU A 42 2.99 -11.42 -10.78
C LEU A 42 2.13 -12.35 -11.66
N PHE A 43 1.32 -11.79 -12.55
CA PHE A 43 0.38 -12.56 -13.38
C PHE A 43 0.84 -12.75 -14.84
N SER A 44 2.08 -12.39 -15.18
CA SER A 44 2.61 -12.58 -16.56
C SER A 44 2.66 -14.04 -16.98
N GLN A 45 2.70 -14.95 -15.99
CA GLN A 45 2.74 -16.40 -16.19
C GLN A 45 1.37 -17.09 -16.06
N HIS A 46 0.31 -16.35 -15.76
CA HIS A 46 -1.00 -16.93 -15.45
C HIS A 46 -1.97 -16.71 -16.61
N HIS A 47 -2.19 -17.75 -17.41
CA HIS A 47 -3.26 -17.80 -18.42
C HIS A 47 -4.61 -18.06 -17.74
N HIS A 48 -5.15 -17.09 -16.99
CA HIS A 48 -6.51 -17.19 -16.45
C HIS A 48 -7.54 -16.66 -17.46
N GLU A 49 -8.71 -17.31 -17.54
CA GLU A 49 -9.85 -16.85 -18.35
C GLU A 49 -10.42 -15.50 -17.86
N SER A 50 -10.04 -15.07 -16.65
CA SER A 50 -10.33 -13.74 -16.08
C SER A 50 -9.14 -13.28 -15.23
N PRO A 51 -8.77 -11.99 -15.24
CA PRO A 51 -7.64 -11.51 -14.47
C PRO A 51 -7.91 -11.72 -12.96
N PRO A 52 -6.94 -12.24 -12.19
CA PRO A 52 -7.06 -12.27 -10.74
C PRO A 52 -7.29 -10.85 -10.22
N CYS A 53 -8.15 -10.71 -9.21
CA CYS A 53 -8.54 -9.41 -8.64
C CYS A 53 -9.33 -8.49 -9.59
N ALA A 54 -10.05 -9.01 -10.59
CA ALA A 54 -10.97 -8.20 -11.39
C ALA A 54 -11.95 -7.43 -10.47
N GLU A 55 -12.23 -6.16 -10.79
CA GLU A 55 -13.12 -5.27 -10.04
C GLU A 55 -12.59 -4.80 -8.67
N HIS A 56 -11.43 -5.27 -8.22
CA HIS A 56 -10.87 -4.84 -6.94
C HIS A 56 -10.53 -3.34 -6.90
N LEU A 57 -10.12 -2.75 -8.03
CA LEU A 57 -9.94 -1.30 -8.13
C LEU A 57 -11.25 -0.56 -7.85
N ALA A 58 -12.34 -1.00 -8.46
CA ALA A 58 -13.66 -0.40 -8.27
C ALA A 58 -14.15 -0.62 -6.83
N SER A 59 -13.95 -1.82 -6.26
CA SER A 59 -14.31 -2.13 -4.88
C SER A 59 -13.55 -1.26 -3.88
N ALA A 60 -12.22 -1.15 -4.03
CA ALA A 60 -11.38 -0.32 -3.18
C ALA A 60 -11.79 1.16 -3.28
N SER A 61 -12.03 1.64 -4.50
CA SER A 61 -12.45 3.03 -4.72
C SER A 61 -13.80 3.32 -4.06
N ASN A 62 -14.78 2.42 -4.18
CA ASN A 62 -16.09 2.59 -3.56
C ASN A 62 -16.02 2.53 -2.03
N GLU A 63 -15.19 1.64 -1.46
CA GLU A 63 -14.96 1.59 -0.02
C GLU A 63 -14.43 2.93 0.48
N LEU A 64 -13.38 3.46 -0.16
CA LEU A 64 -12.77 4.73 0.23
C LEU A 64 -13.76 5.91 0.12
N VAL A 65 -14.49 6.03 -0.99
CA VAL A 65 -15.45 7.12 -1.19
C VAL A 65 -16.59 7.08 -0.18
N THR A 66 -16.99 5.89 0.28
CA THR A 66 -18.17 5.74 1.15
C THR A 66 -17.85 5.70 2.63
N GLN A 67 -16.70 5.15 3.03
CA GLN A 67 -16.38 4.87 4.43
C GLN A 67 -15.16 5.63 4.96
N ALA A 68 -14.26 6.14 4.11
CA ALA A 68 -13.02 6.76 4.59
C ALA A 68 -13.27 8.10 5.27
N LYS A 69 -12.62 8.29 6.43
CA LYS A 69 -12.62 9.57 7.17
C LYS A 69 -11.22 9.99 7.57
N SER A 70 -10.40 9.03 8.00
CA SER A 70 -8.99 9.21 8.32
C SER A 70 -8.20 8.01 7.80
N VAL A 71 -7.16 8.26 7.00
CA VAL A 71 -6.43 7.24 6.22
C VAL A 71 -4.94 7.40 6.41
N ALA A 72 -4.25 6.32 6.76
CA ALA A 72 -2.80 6.26 6.67
C ALA A 72 -2.38 5.46 5.44
N VAL A 73 -1.53 6.07 4.61
CA VAL A 73 -0.92 5.41 3.44
C VAL A 73 0.50 4.99 3.81
N VAL A 74 0.75 3.70 3.87
CA VAL A 74 2.04 3.10 4.25
C VAL A 74 2.81 2.74 2.98
N THR A 75 4.04 3.22 2.83
CA THR A 75 4.83 3.01 1.60
C THR A 75 6.33 2.95 1.85
N GLY A 76 7.05 2.44 0.85
CA GLY A 76 8.50 2.44 0.78
C GLY A 76 9.07 1.02 0.77
N PHE A 77 10.02 0.79 -0.11
CA PHE A 77 10.72 -0.49 -0.26
C PHE A 77 12.23 -0.21 -0.37
N TYR A 78 13.05 -0.72 0.55
CA TYR A 78 14.50 -0.51 0.48
C TYR A 78 15.21 -1.63 -0.26
N VAL A 79 16.12 -1.29 -1.18
CA VAL A 79 16.89 -2.24 -1.98
C VAL A 79 18.36 -2.23 -1.55
N PRO A 80 18.76 -3.09 -0.61
CA PRO A 80 20.14 -3.11 -0.09
C PRO A 80 21.16 -3.55 -1.13
N ASP A 81 20.74 -4.32 -2.13
CA ASP A 81 21.61 -4.91 -3.16
C ASP A 81 21.69 -4.08 -4.46
N ALA A 82 21.08 -2.90 -4.51
CA ALA A 82 21.18 -2.02 -5.67
C ALA A 82 22.64 -1.55 -5.86
N THR A 83 23.01 -1.13 -7.08
CA THR A 83 24.36 -0.59 -7.35
C THR A 83 24.74 0.53 -6.39
N THR A 84 23.75 1.32 -5.98
CA THR A 84 23.81 2.16 -4.79
C THR A 84 22.59 1.79 -3.95
N PRO A 85 22.78 1.26 -2.71
CA PRO A 85 21.68 0.94 -1.82
C PRO A 85 20.77 2.16 -1.61
N ALA A 86 19.48 1.99 -1.88
CA ALA A 86 18.50 3.07 -1.86
C ALA A 86 17.08 2.49 -1.76
N ALA A 87 16.15 3.34 -1.33
CA ALA A 87 14.73 3.05 -1.47
C ALA A 87 14.29 3.12 -2.94
N GLU A 88 13.37 2.24 -3.32
CA GLU A 88 12.72 2.24 -4.62
C GLU A 88 11.90 3.50 -4.82
N THR A 89 11.74 3.88 -6.08
CA THR A 89 10.84 4.97 -6.48
C THR A 89 9.41 4.51 -6.67
N ASP A 90 9.20 3.19 -6.85
CA ASP A 90 7.86 2.62 -6.89
C ASP A 90 7.27 2.59 -5.48
N GLY A 91 5.99 2.94 -5.37
CA GLY A 91 5.32 3.22 -4.10
C GLY A 91 5.20 4.70 -3.75
N PRO A 92 6.28 5.39 -3.33
CA PRO A 92 6.21 6.74 -2.76
C PRO A 92 5.43 7.77 -3.58
N LEU A 93 5.57 7.75 -4.91
CA LEU A 93 4.84 8.68 -5.78
C LEU A 93 3.34 8.38 -5.82
N GLY A 94 2.98 7.10 -5.94
CA GLY A 94 1.58 6.64 -5.94
C GLY A 94 0.92 6.89 -4.58
N ALA A 95 1.64 6.61 -3.49
CA ALA A 95 1.19 6.86 -2.13
C ALA A 95 0.94 8.35 -1.87
N THR A 96 1.87 9.21 -2.29
CA THR A 96 1.75 10.67 -2.16
C THR A 96 0.52 11.18 -2.91
N LEU A 97 0.34 10.77 -4.18
CA LEU A 97 -0.79 11.19 -4.98
C LEU A 97 -2.13 10.68 -4.40
N LEU A 98 -2.16 9.43 -3.93
CA LEU A 98 -3.35 8.86 -3.30
C LEU A 98 -3.75 9.62 -2.04
N ALA A 99 -2.78 9.87 -1.15
CA ALA A 99 -3.01 10.65 0.07
C ALA A 99 -3.52 12.05 -0.26
N ASP A 100 -2.92 12.73 -1.25
CA ASP A 100 -3.36 14.07 -1.67
C ASP A 100 -4.79 14.08 -2.24
N VAL A 101 -5.13 13.14 -3.12
CA VAL A 101 -6.49 13.04 -3.69
C VAL A 101 -7.53 12.78 -2.61
N LEU A 102 -7.23 11.93 -1.63
CA LEU A 102 -8.11 11.69 -0.49
C LEU A 102 -8.24 12.95 0.38
N ASN A 103 -7.13 13.63 0.66
CA ASN A 103 -7.10 14.88 1.41
C ASN A 103 -7.95 15.98 0.77
N LEU A 104 -7.79 16.17 -0.54
CA LEU A 104 -8.58 17.11 -1.34
C LEU A 104 -10.07 16.74 -1.39
N SER A 105 -10.40 15.47 -1.15
CA SER A 105 -11.77 14.96 -1.05
C SER A 105 -12.36 15.08 0.36
N GLY A 106 -11.65 15.69 1.30
CA GLY A 106 -12.11 15.93 2.68
C GLY A 106 -11.86 14.77 3.64
N VAL A 107 -11.00 13.82 3.27
CA VAL A 107 -10.56 12.71 4.14
C VAL A 107 -9.26 13.14 4.83
N GLU A 108 -9.16 13.00 6.15
CA GLU A 108 -7.89 13.24 6.85
C GLU A 108 -6.87 12.19 6.41
N THR A 109 -5.65 12.63 6.08
CA THR A 109 -4.62 11.71 5.59
C THR A 109 -3.28 11.93 6.25
N LEU A 110 -2.52 10.85 6.34
CA LEU A 110 -1.11 10.86 6.69
C LEU A 110 -0.38 9.79 5.88
N ILE A 111 0.94 9.95 5.73
CA ILE A 111 1.81 8.97 5.09
C ILE A 111 2.69 8.35 6.18
N ILE A 112 2.88 7.03 6.12
CA ILE A 112 3.80 6.30 6.99
C ILE A 112 4.90 5.67 6.14
N THR A 113 6.14 5.80 6.58
CA THR A 113 7.29 5.12 5.98
C THR A 113 8.32 4.77 7.05
N ASP A 114 9.48 4.23 6.67
CA ASP A 114 10.60 3.96 7.59
C ASP A 114 11.82 4.85 7.30
N GLU A 115 12.79 4.87 8.23
CA GLU A 115 13.97 5.76 8.17
C GLU A 115 14.76 5.63 6.87
N LEU A 116 14.84 4.43 6.29
CA LEU A 116 15.59 4.21 5.05
C LEU A 116 14.84 4.69 3.80
N CYS A 117 13.51 4.75 3.87
CA CYS A 117 12.66 5.22 2.79
C CYS A 117 12.25 6.71 2.92
N GLU A 118 12.45 7.33 4.10
CA GLU A 118 12.03 8.69 4.40
C GLU A 118 12.43 9.71 3.33
N SER A 119 13.71 9.70 2.91
CA SER A 119 14.22 10.68 1.95
C SER A 119 13.53 10.59 0.58
N THR A 120 13.22 9.38 0.12
CA THR A 120 12.50 9.15 -1.14
C THR A 120 11.05 9.60 -1.02
N VAL A 121 10.37 9.29 0.10
CA VAL A 121 8.98 9.73 0.34
C VAL A 121 8.89 11.24 0.43
N ARG A 122 9.78 11.91 1.17
CA ARG A 122 9.84 13.38 1.21
C ARG A 122 10.09 13.98 -0.16
N THR A 123 10.91 13.35 -0.99
CA THR A 123 11.17 13.79 -2.36
C THR A 123 9.92 13.65 -3.24
N ALA A 124 9.16 12.56 -3.11
CA ALA A 124 7.89 12.37 -3.79
C ALA A 124 6.87 13.45 -3.39
N MET A 125 6.70 13.69 -2.08
CA MET A 125 5.84 14.75 -1.54
C MET A 125 6.22 16.13 -2.08
N ALA A 126 7.49 16.49 -2.03
CA ALA A 126 7.99 17.77 -2.55
C ALA A 126 7.77 17.91 -4.07
N SER A 127 7.96 16.82 -4.83
CA SER A 127 7.75 16.81 -6.28
C SER A 127 6.29 16.98 -6.67
N CYS A 128 5.36 16.47 -5.85
CA CYS A 128 3.93 16.66 -6.02
C CYS A 128 3.41 17.99 -5.42
N GLY A 129 4.21 18.69 -4.62
CA GLY A 129 3.76 19.89 -3.89
C GLY A 129 2.77 19.57 -2.77
N VAL A 130 2.87 18.39 -2.18
CA VAL A 130 1.93 17.86 -1.17
C VAL A 130 2.48 18.09 0.23
N GLU A 131 1.67 18.73 1.07
CA GLU A 131 1.98 18.98 2.49
C GLU A 131 1.03 18.17 3.38
N ILE A 132 1.33 16.89 3.53
CA ILE A 132 0.63 15.94 4.40
C ILE A 132 1.57 15.49 5.52
N GLU A 133 1.03 15.12 6.68
CA GLU A 133 1.84 14.59 7.78
C GLU A 133 2.57 13.31 7.35
N LEU A 134 3.88 13.25 7.63
CA LEU A 134 4.72 12.08 7.41
C LEU A 134 5.21 11.53 8.75
N LEU A 135 4.79 10.32 9.08
CA LEU A 135 5.29 9.58 10.23
C LEU A 135 6.38 8.60 9.77
N VAL A 136 7.51 8.59 10.48
CA VAL A 136 8.69 7.78 10.12
C VAL A 136 8.95 6.78 11.24
N CYS A 137 8.86 5.50 10.90
CA CYS A 137 9.11 4.40 11.83
C CYS A 137 10.61 4.05 11.88
N PRO A 138 11.20 3.90 13.07
CA PRO A 138 12.58 3.45 13.22
C PRO A 138 12.81 2.03 12.67
N ILE A 139 13.99 1.77 12.08
CA ILE A 139 14.35 0.42 11.61
C ILE A 139 14.65 -0.53 12.78
N ASP A 140 15.18 0.00 13.89
CA ASP A 140 15.44 -0.82 15.08
C ASP A 140 14.15 -1.48 15.58
N ARG A 141 14.15 -2.81 15.73
CA ARG A 141 12.94 -3.58 16.04
C ARG A 141 12.30 -3.20 17.39
N SER A 142 13.10 -2.88 18.39
CA SER A 142 12.57 -2.51 19.72
C SER A 142 11.94 -1.12 19.68
N LEU A 143 12.57 -0.19 18.95
CA LEU A 143 12.01 1.15 18.73
C LEU A 143 10.77 1.11 17.83
N SER A 144 10.78 0.31 16.76
CA SER A 144 9.63 0.11 15.87
C SER A 144 8.42 -0.43 16.64
N HIS A 145 8.62 -1.42 17.51
CA HIS A 145 7.55 -1.96 18.34
C HIS A 145 6.93 -0.88 19.24
N ALA A 146 7.75 -0.13 19.98
CA ALA A 146 7.26 0.96 20.83
C ALA A 146 6.55 2.05 20.01
N TRP A 147 7.08 2.38 18.83
CA TRP A 147 6.48 3.35 17.92
C TRP A 147 5.10 2.90 17.42
N ARG A 148 4.92 1.62 17.08
CA ARG A 148 3.61 1.07 16.67
C ARG A 148 2.61 1.05 17.83
N GLU A 149 3.05 0.69 19.04
CA GLU A 149 2.20 0.77 20.23
C GLU A 149 1.73 2.21 20.49
N GLU A 150 2.63 3.19 20.35
CA GLU A 150 2.29 4.60 20.47
C GLU A 150 1.30 5.05 19.40
N LEU A 151 1.54 4.71 18.13
CA LEU A 151 0.63 5.02 17.02
C LEU A 151 -0.79 4.56 17.35
N TRP A 152 -0.97 3.31 17.76
CA TRP A 152 -2.31 2.76 18.04
C TRP A 152 -2.93 3.27 19.36
N SER A 153 -2.11 3.78 20.28
CA SER A 153 -2.57 4.30 21.57
C SER A 153 -2.91 5.79 21.56
N CYS A 154 -2.47 6.53 20.54
CA CYS A 154 -2.57 7.99 20.45
C CYS A 154 -3.23 8.43 19.13
N GLU A 155 -3.56 9.73 19.03
CA GLU A 155 -3.82 10.33 17.73
C GLU A 155 -2.50 10.48 16.94
N PRO A 156 -2.51 10.36 15.61
CA PRO A 156 -3.68 10.13 14.76
C PRO A 156 -4.13 8.67 14.65
N GLY A 157 -3.36 7.69 15.13
CA GLY A 157 -3.64 6.26 14.90
C GLY A 157 -4.99 5.78 15.47
N ARG A 158 -5.45 6.36 16.58
CA ARG A 158 -6.76 6.06 17.18
C ARG A 158 -7.97 6.45 16.34
N SER A 159 -7.83 7.44 15.46
CA SER A 159 -8.92 7.92 14.60
C SER A 159 -8.89 7.33 13.20
N LEU A 160 -7.85 6.56 12.85
CA LEU A 160 -7.73 5.91 11.56
C LEU A 160 -8.94 5.03 11.29
N THR A 161 -9.47 5.19 10.08
CA THR A 161 -10.53 4.33 9.53
C THR A 161 -9.98 3.35 8.50
N HIS A 162 -8.88 3.71 7.83
CA HIS A 162 -8.25 2.87 6.83
C HIS A 162 -6.72 2.88 6.93
N LEU A 163 -6.12 1.75 6.61
CA LEU A 163 -4.70 1.62 6.27
C LEU A 163 -4.58 1.19 4.80
N ILE A 164 -3.70 1.83 4.06
CA ILE A 164 -3.43 1.46 2.67
C ILE A 164 -1.94 1.16 2.53
N SER A 165 -1.59 -0.08 2.18
CA SER A 165 -0.24 -0.45 1.77
C SER A 165 -0.04 -0.08 0.30
N VAL A 166 1.06 0.61 -0.02
CA VAL A 166 1.47 0.92 -1.39
C VAL A 166 2.94 0.61 -1.56
N GLU A 167 3.25 -0.48 -2.26
CA GLU A 167 4.61 -0.99 -2.46
C GLU A 167 5.37 -1.11 -1.12
N ARG A 168 4.71 -1.71 -0.12
CA ARG A 168 5.31 -1.95 1.19
C ARG A 168 5.44 -3.44 1.41
N VAL A 169 6.68 -3.89 1.68
CA VAL A 169 6.99 -5.30 1.89
C VAL A 169 6.16 -5.94 3.01
N GLY A 170 5.60 -7.11 2.70
CA GLY A 170 4.96 -8.03 3.62
C GLY A 170 5.81 -9.28 3.88
N PRO A 171 5.57 -9.99 4.99
CA PRO A 171 6.32 -11.20 5.30
C PRO A 171 5.82 -12.39 4.48
N SER A 172 6.75 -13.25 4.09
CA SER A 172 6.42 -14.60 3.61
C SER A 172 6.31 -15.57 4.80
N LEU A 173 5.30 -16.44 4.77
CA LEU A 173 5.20 -17.59 5.67
C LEU A 173 6.04 -18.73 5.08
N HIS A 174 7.21 -19.02 5.66
CA HIS A 174 8.03 -20.15 5.22
C HIS A 174 7.84 -21.33 6.17
N GLU A 175 7.29 -22.46 5.71
CA GLU A 175 6.98 -23.63 6.56
C GLU A 175 8.20 -24.16 7.36
N ALA A 176 9.41 -23.94 6.85
CA ALA A 176 10.66 -24.37 7.52
C ALA A 176 11.19 -23.40 8.60
N HIS A 177 10.71 -22.16 8.64
CA HIS A 177 11.10 -21.15 9.63
C HIS A 177 9.84 -20.67 10.33
N HIS A 178 9.71 -20.94 11.64
CA HIS A 178 8.53 -20.55 12.43
C HIS A 178 8.33 -19.02 12.57
N GLU A 179 9.06 -18.21 11.81
CA GLU A 179 9.08 -16.75 11.90
C GLU A 179 8.79 -16.12 10.53
N ALA A 180 7.85 -15.18 10.52
CA ALA A 180 7.55 -14.30 9.40
C ALA A 180 8.79 -13.48 9.02
N SER A 181 9.14 -13.45 7.73
CA SER A 181 10.31 -12.70 7.22
C SER A 181 9.98 -12.01 5.90
N CYS A 182 10.27 -10.71 5.85
CA CYS A 182 10.16 -9.88 4.66
C CYS A 182 11.28 -10.23 3.69
N ARG A 183 10.95 -10.38 2.40
CA ARG A 183 11.91 -10.79 1.37
C ARG A 183 11.82 -9.89 0.15
N ASN A 184 12.93 -9.69 -0.54
CA ASN A 184 12.94 -9.05 -1.85
C ASN A 184 12.49 -10.00 -2.97
N MET A 185 12.39 -9.50 -4.19
CA MET A 185 12.05 -10.28 -5.40
C MET A 185 12.98 -11.48 -5.69
N ARG A 186 14.18 -11.54 -5.10
CA ARG A 186 15.12 -12.67 -5.21
C ARG A 186 14.96 -13.68 -4.06
N GLY A 187 13.97 -13.49 -3.19
CA GLY A 187 13.73 -14.33 -2.02
C GLY A 187 14.75 -14.13 -0.90
N GLN A 188 15.57 -13.08 -0.95
CA GLN A 188 16.55 -12.78 0.10
C GLN A 188 15.86 -12.02 1.24
N PRO A 189 16.14 -12.37 2.51
CA PRO A 189 15.56 -11.67 3.66
C PRO A 189 16.00 -10.21 3.66
N ILE A 190 15.09 -9.30 3.98
CA ILE A 190 15.35 -7.86 4.07
C ILE A 190 14.97 -7.24 5.42
N ASP A 191 14.76 -8.08 6.45
CA ASP A 191 14.27 -7.64 7.76
C ASP A 191 15.23 -6.68 8.50
N ASP A 192 16.51 -6.64 8.12
CA ASP A 192 17.50 -5.70 8.68
C ASP A 192 17.47 -4.31 8.01
N TRP A 193 16.75 -4.18 6.89
CA TRP A 193 16.65 -2.95 6.09
C TRP A 193 15.21 -2.46 5.92
N SER A 194 14.29 -2.99 6.71
CA SER A 194 12.87 -2.66 6.64
C SER A 194 12.31 -2.70 8.05
N ALA A 195 11.71 -1.60 8.50
CA ALA A 195 10.91 -1.63 9.72
C ALA A 195 9.76 -2.64 9.55
N ASP A 196 9.27 -3.20 10.65
CA ASP A 196 8.20 -4.20 10.66
C ASP A 196 6.80 -3.57 10.46
N LEU A 197 6.68 -2.61 9.53
CA LEU A 197 5.45 -1.87 9.23
C LEU A 197 4.29 -2.76 8.78
N TYR A 198 4.55 -3.95 8.25
CA TYR A 198 3.50 -4.94 7.98
C TYR A 198 2.69 -5.29 9.24
N ARG A 199 3.29 -5.17 10.44
CA ARG A 199 2.62 -5.37 11.72
C ARG A 199 1.49 -4.38 11.95
N LEU A 200 1.54 -3.19 11.35
CA LEU A 200 0.42 -2.24 11.42
C LEU A 200 -0.87 -2.87 10.88
N PHE A 201 -0.77 -3.69 9.84
CA PHE A 201 -1.92 -4.38 9.24
C PHE A 201 -2.35 -5.61 10.04
N GLU A 202 -1.41 -6.31 10.69
CA GLU A 202 -1.72 -7.44 11.58
C GLU A 202 -2.35 -7.01 12.91
N GLU A 203 -1.98 -5.82 13.41
CA GLU A 203 -2.34 -5.31 14.72
C GLU A 203 -3.43 -4.23 14.69
N CYS A 204 -3.85 -3.78 13.50
CA CYS A 204 -4.82 -2.71 13.41
C CYS A 204 -6.13 -3.08 14.12
N PRO A 205 -6.78 -2.13 14.80
CA PRO A 205 -8.08 -2.37 15.40
C PRO A 205 -9.10 -2.89 14.38
N ALA A 206 -10.02 -3.76 14.81
CA ALA A 206 -10.98 -4.42 13.93
C ALA A 206 -11.94 -3.48 13.13
N HIS A 207 -12.00 -2.20 13.48
CA HIS A 207 -12.78 -1.20 12.76
C HIS A 207 -12.01 -0.55 11.60
N VAL A 208 -10.69 -0.71 11.57
CA VAL A 208 -9.81 -0.19 10.52
C VAL A 208 -9.88 -1.14 9.34
N ARG A 209 -10.16 -0.60 8.15
CA ARG A 209 -10.16 -1.35 6.90
C ARG A 209 -8.79 -1.28 6.24
N THR A 210 -8.35 -2.39 5.65
CA THR A 210 -7.06 -2.40 4.95
C THR A 210 -7.22 -2.61 3.45
N ILE A 211 -6.33 -1.97 2.69
CA ILE A 211 -6.20 -2.08 1.24
C ILE A 211 -4.72 -2.28 0.92
N GLY A 212 -4.41 -3.28 0.09
CA GLY A 212 -3.05 -3.52 -0.40
C GLY A 212 -2.91 -3.13 -1.87
N ILE A 213 -1.81 -2.46 -2.23
CA ILE A 213 -1.41 -2.15 -3.60
C ILE A 213 0.04 -2.61 -3.77
N GLY A 214 0.26 -3.58 -4.65
CA GLY A 214 1.58 -4.15 -4.92
C GLY A 214 1.68 -4.72 -6.33
N ASP A 215 2.86 -5.11 -6.75
CA ASP A 215 3.18 -5.37 -8.14
C ASP A 215 4.06 -6.63 -8.37
N GLY A 216 4.76 -7.06 -7.32
CA GLY A 216 5.69 -8.19 -7.29
C GLY A 216 5.24 -9.42 -6.48
N GLY A 217 4.26 -9.28 -5.58
CA GLY A 217 3.71 -10.34 -4.72
C GLY A 217 4.45 -10.59 -3.41
N ASN A 218 5.37 -9.71 -3.02
CA ASN A 218 6.05 -9.72 -1.72
C ASN A 218 5.65 -8.53 -0.83
N GLU A 219 4.71 -7.71 -1.30
CA GLU A 219 4.04 -6.60 -0.62
C GLU A 219 2.77 -7.11 0.08
#